data_AF-A0A6L4AM33-F1
#
_entry.id   AF-A0A6L4AM33-F1
#
_cell.length_a   1.000
_cell.length_b   1.000
_cell.length_c   1.000
_cell.angle_alpha   90.00
_cell.angle_beta   90.00
_cell.angle_gamma   90.00
#
_symmetry.space_group_name_H-M   'P 1'
#
loop_
_entity.id
_entity.type
_entity.pdbx_description
1 polymer ?
#
loop_
_entity_poly.entity_id
_entity_poly.type
_entity_poly.pdbx_seq_one_letter_code
_entity_poly.pdbx_strand_id
1 'polypeptide(L)'
;MNYQTIENILKKINYLEAELEIQKQILFSLPSASREEIENTIHTIAARKNDIENLRQQINEQSPEEFARIVAFEEASARFMGIGAEKKFTAVFHRHAGQECDLRLVDGTIIDCLVKARDEKGGWTIMTVDGEVVQFTCDQVLEQPASDDPGHLLRY
;
A
#
# COMPACT_ATOMS: atom_id res chain seq x y z
N MET A 1 -20.18 11.11 -14.64
CA MET A 1 -18.88 11.04 -13.94
C MET A 1 -17.83 10.59 -14.95
N ASN A 2 -16.78 11.37 -15.19
CA ASN A 2 -15.78 11.04 -16.20
C ASN A 2 -14.65 10.23 -15.55
N TYR A 3 -14.89 8.93 -15.32
CA TYR A 3 -13.92 8.01 -14.69
C TYR A 3 -12.55 8.03 -15.38
N GLN A 4 -12.53 8.24 -16.70
CA GLN A 4 -11.29 8.38 -17.47
C GLN A 4 -10.43 9.58 -17.04
N THR A 5 -11.02 10.63 -16.45
CA THR A 5 -10.27 11.81 -15.98
C THR A 5 -9.57 11.52 -14.65
N ILE A 6 -10.24 10.87 -13.69
CA ILE A 6 -9.63 10.51 -12.39
C ILE A 6 -8.54 9.46 -12.57
N GLU A 7 -8.78 8.41 -13.36
CA GLU A 7 -7.75 7.41 -13.66
C GLU A 7 -6.50 8.02 -14.31
N ASN A 8 -6.69 9.01 -15.19
CA ASN A 8 -5.57 9.71 -15.81
C ASN A 8 -4.83 10.61 -14.80
N ILE A 9 -5.53 11.23 -13.85
CA ILE A 9 -4.89 12.00 -12.77
C ILE A 9 -4.09 11.06 -11.87
N LEU A 10 -4.65 9.91 -11.47
CA LEU A 10 -3.96 8.89 -10.68
C LEU A 10 -2.70 8.36 -11.37
N LYS A 11 -2.77 8.07 -12.67
CA LYS A 11 -1.58 7.67 -13.44
C LYS A 11 -0.49 8.74 -13.43
N LYS A 12 -0.86 10.02 -13.50
CA LYS A 12 0.10 11.14 -13.39
C LYS A 12 0.71 11.23 -12.00
N ILE A 13 -0.10 11.10 -10.94
CA ILE A 13 0.39 11.06 -9.56
C ILE A 13 1.43 9.94 -9.41
N ASN A 14 1.11 8.70 -9.83
CA ASN A 14 2.04 7.58 -9.73
C ASN A 14 3.36 7.82 -10.47
N TYR A 15 3.32 8.46 -11.65
CA TYR A 15 4.54 8.84 -12.38
C TYR A 15 5.38 9.86 -11.59
N LEU A 16 4.75 10.90 -11.05
CA LEU A 16 5.44 11.93 -10.26
C LEU A 16 6.00 11.37 -8.95
N GLU A 17 5.32 10.42 -8.31
CA GLU A 17 5.79 9.72 -7.11
C GLU A 17 7.03 8.85 -7.42
N ALA A 18 7.03 8.14 -8.55
CA ALA A 18 8.20 7.39 -9.01
C ALA A 18 9.38 8.33 -9.34
N GLU A 19 9.12 9.45 -10.02
CA GLU A 19 10.14 10.48 -10.28
C GLU A 19 10.69 11.06 -8.97
N LEU A 20 9.84 11.36 -7.99
CA LEU A 20 10.25 11.83 -6.67
C LEU A 20 11.19 10.87 -5.97
N GLU A 21 10.91 9.57 -6.04
CA GLU A 21 11.77 8.55 -5.43
C GLU A 21 13.15 8.51 -6.09
N ILE A 22 13.21 8.63 -7.42
CA ILE A 22 14.47 8.76 -8.17
C ILE A 22 15.23 10.02 -7.72
N GLN A 23 14.55 11.16 -7.59
CA GLN A 23 15.20 12.42 -7.15
C GLN A 23 15.73 12.34 -5.72
N LYS A 24 15.04 11.64 -4.80
CA LYS A 24 15.57 11.39 -3.44
C LYS A 24 16.84 10.54 -3.49
N GLN A 25 16.86 9.49 -4.30
CA GLN A 25 18.06 8.65 -4.46
C GLN A 25 19.23 9.44 -5.05
N ILE A 26 18.98 10.29 -6.05
CA ILE A 26 19.98 11.22 -6.58
C ILE A 26 20.50 12.10 -5.46
N LEU A 27 19.63 12.75 -4.70
CA LEU A 27 20.00 13.62 -3.58
C LEU A 27 20.91 12.93 -2.57
N PHE A 28 20.61 11.67 -2.19
CA PHE A 28 21.44 10.88 -1.28
C PHE A 28 22.81 10.49 -1.88
N SER A 29 22.92 10.43 -3.20
CA SER A 29 24.16 10.07 -3.90
C SER A 29 25.07 11.26 -4.19
N LEU A 30 24.57 12.49 -4.09
CA LEU A 30 25.35 13.69 -4.40
C LEU A 30 26.47 13.93 -3.36
N PRO A 31 27.69 14.25 -3.79
CA PRO A 31 28.76 14.68 -2.87
C PRO A 31 28.38 15.96 -2.15
N SER A 32 28.74 16.09 -0.86
CA SER A 32 28.47 17.29 -0.07
C SER A 32 29.10 18.57 -0.60
N ALA A 33 30.11 18.47 -1.46
CA ALA A 33 30.73 19.59 -2.15
C ALA A 33 29.89 20.13 -3.34
N SER A 34 28.95 19.33 -3.87
CA SER A 34 28.08 19.69 -5.00
C SER A 34 26.85 20.49 -4.55
N ARG A 35 27.07 21.64 -3.91
CA ARG A 35 25.99 22.42 -3.29
C ARG A 35 24.91 22.86 -4.28
N GLU A 36 25.28 23.30 -5.46
CA GLU A 36 24.34 23.76 -6.50
C GLU A 36 23.44 22.60 -7.00
N GLU A 37 24.00 21.42 -7.21
CA GLU A 37 23.25 20.23 -7.63
C GLU A 37 22.29 19.76 -6.53
N ILE A 38 22.71 19.84 -5.27
CA ILE A 38 21.87 19.55 -4.09
C ILE A 38 20.68 20.52 -4.06
N GLU A 39 20.93 21.83 -4.18
CA GLU A 39 19.88 22.86 -4.18
C GLU A 39 18.89 22.66 -5.33
N ASN A 40 19.37 22.39 -6.55
CA ASN A 40 18.53 22.11 -7.72
C ASN A 40 17.66 20.85 -7.53
N THR A 41 18.23 19.79 -6.95
CA THR A 41 17.52 18.55 -6.68
C THR A 41 16.43 18.76 -5.63
N ILE A 42 16.72 19.52 -4.56
CA ILE A 42 15.74 19.90 -3.53
C ILE A 42 14.59 20.70 -4.15
N HIS A 43 14.89 21.67 -5.01
CA HIS A 43 13.86 22.45 -5.71
C HIS A 43 12.98 21.58 -6.60
N THR A 44 13.57 20.63 -7.33
CA THR A 44 12.82 19.69 -8.16
C THR A 44 11.89 18.81 -7.31
N ILE A 45 12.39 18.29 -6.19
CA ILE A 45 11.59 17.53 -5.22
C ILE A 45 10.41 18.37 -4.70
N ALA A 46 10.66 19.62 -4.31
CA ALA A 46 9.62 20.51 -3.81
C ALA A 46 8.54 20.81 -4.87
N ALA A 47 8.97 21.07 -6.12
CA ALA A 47 8.05 21.30 -7.23
C ALA A 47 7.15 20.07 -7.50
N ARG A 48 7.75 18.88 -7.56
CA ARG A 48 6.99 17.63 -7.80
C ARG A 48 6.03 17.29 -6.67
N LYS A 49 6.39 17.58 -5.41
CA LYS A 49 5.45 17.47 -4.28
C LYS A 49 4.24 18.38 -4.44
N ASN A 50 4.46 19.63 -4.85
CA ASN A 50 3.36 20.56 -5.10
C ASN A 50 2.48 20.10 -6.29
N ASP A 51 3.09 19.57 -7.35
CA ASP A 51 2.35 19.03 -8.50
C ASP A 51 1.42 17.89 -8.06
N ILE A 52 1.89 16.96 -7.21
CA ILE A 52 1.08 15.87 -6.66
C ILE A 52 -0.06 16.41 -5.81
N GLU A 53 0.20 17.37 -4.93
CA GLU A 53 -0.83 17.96 -4.07
C GLU A 53 -1.94 18.64 -4.89
N ASN A 54 -1.56 19.39 -5.93
CA ASN A 54 -2.52 20.01 -6.84
C ASN A 54 -3.37 18.97 -7.60
N LEU A 55 -2.78 17.82 -7.96
CA LEU A 55 -3.51 16.73 -8.60
C LEU A 55 -4.46 16.03 -7.62
N ARG A 56 -4.03 15.82 -6.37
CA ARG A 56 -4.87 15.30 -5.28
C ARG A 56 -6.07 16.20 -5.02
N GLN A 57 -5.85 17.52 -4.96
CA GLN A 57 -6.92 18.51 -4.84
C GLN A 57 -7.91 18.43 -6.02
N GLN A 58 -7.42 18.29 -7.25
CA GLN A 58 -8.30 18.11 -8.42
C GLN A 58 -9.17 16.86 -8.33
N ILE A 59 -8.65 15.75 -7.77
CA ILE A 59 -9.47 14.56 -7.52
C ILE A 59 -10.54 14.90 -6.49
N ASN A 60 -10.18 15.53 -5.37
CA ASN A 60 -11.13 15.90 -4.33
C ASN A 60 -12.25 16.83 -4.85
N GLU A 61 -11.91 17.81 -5.68
CA GLU A 61 -12.90 18.72 -6.30
C GLU A 61 -13.83 18.00 -7.29
N GLN A 62 -13.33 17.01 -8.03
CA GLN A 62 -14.10 16.26 -9.01
C GLN A 62 -14.93 15.12 -8.39
N SER A 63 -14.39 14.48 -7.35
CA SER A 63 -15.00 13.35 -6.64
C SER A 63 -14.42 13.24 -5.22
N PRO A 64 -15.05 13.90 -4.24
CA PRO A 64 -14.65 13.81 -2.83
C PRO A 64 -14.71 12.37 -2.29
N GLU A 65 -15.65 11.57 -2.79
CA GLU A 65 -15.82 10.17 -2.38
C GLU A 65 -14.64 9.31 -2.84
N GLU A 66 -14.24 9.43 -4.11
CA GLU A 66 -13.07 8.70 -4.61
C GLU A 66 -11.79 9.19 -3.93
N PHE A 67 -11.66 10.50 -3.68
CA PHE A 67 -10.54 11.04 -2.91
C PHE A 67 -10.48 10.43 -1.50
N ALA A 68 -11.60 10.40 -0.78
CA ALA A 68 -11.68 9.81 0.55
C ALA A 68 -11.32 8.32 0.54
N ARG A 69 -11.78 7.57 -0.48
CA ARG A 69 -11.41 6.16 -0.66
C ARG A 69 -9.91 5.99 -0.87
N ILE A 70 -9.29 6.80 -1.74
CA ILE A 70 -7.84 6.76 -1.98
C ILE A 70 -7.08 7.01 -0.67
N VAL A 71 -7.43 8.07 0.06
CA VAL A 71 -6.79 8.40 1.34
C VAL A 71 -6.94 7.26 2.35
N ALA A 72 -8.13 6.66 2.45
CA ALA A 72 -8.36 5.51 3.33
C ALA A 72 -7.43 4.33 3.00
N PHE A 73 -7.23 4.01 1.71
CA PHE A 73 -6.30 2.96 1.29
C PHE A 73 -4.83 3.29 1.58
N GLU A 74 -4.41 4.54 1.39
CA GLU A 74 -3.06 4.98 1.70
C GLU A 74 -2.77 4.87 3.20
N GLU A 75 -3.70 5.35 4.04
CA GLU A 75 -3.61 5.24 5.50
C GLU A 75 -3.62 3.78 5.95
N ALA A 76 -4.49 2.95 5.37
CA ALA A 76 -4.54 1.52 5.65
C ALA A 76 -3.23 0.82 5.28
N SER A 77 -2.68 1.12 4.10
CA SER A 77 -1.40 0.57 3.66
C SER A 77 -0.27 0.97 4.61
N ALA A 78 -0.23 2.24 5.03
CA ALA A 78 0.76 2.73 5.99
C ALA A 78 0.63 2.04 7.36
N ARG A 79 -0.61 1.88 7.87
CA ARG A 79 -0.86 1.14 9.13
C ARG A 79 -0.45 -0.33 9.01
N PHE A 80 -0.78 -0.98 7.91
CA PHE A 80 -0.43 -2.38 7.67
C PHE A 80 1.09 -2.57 7.67
N MET A 81 1.83 -1.68 6.99
CA MET A 81 3.29 -1.68 6.98
C MET A 81 3.89 -1.38 8.35
N GLY A 82 3.30 -0.43 9.10
CA GLY A 82 3.70 -0.13 10.48
C GLY A 82 3.57 -1.35 11.39
N ILE A 83 2.45 -2.07 11.30
CA ILE A 83 2.25 -3.34 12.02
C ILE A 83 3.30 -4.35 11.58
N GLY A 84 3.62 -4.47 10.29
CA GLY A 84 4.65 -5.40 9.80
C GLY A 84 6.07 -5.05 10.25
N ALA A 85 6.35 -3.79 10.56
CA ALA A 85 7.62 -3.38 11.16
C ALA A 85 7.72 -3.78 12.64
N GLU A 86 6.59 -3.79 13.37
CA GLU A 86 6.53 -4.21 14.78
C GLU A 86 6.38 -5.72 14.95
N LYS A 87 5.59 -6.36 14.09
CA LYS A 87 5.25 -7.77 14.08
C LYS A 87 5.89 -8.42 12.87
N LYS A 88 6.80 -9.36 13.13
CA LYS A 88 7.43 -10.12 12.05
C LYS A 88 6.41 -11.04 11.38
N PHE A 89 6.00 -10.66 10.17
CA PHE A 89 5.13 -11.49 9.36
C PHE A 89 5.90 -12.70 8.82
N THR A 90 5.29 -13.88 8.95
CA THR A 90 5.82 -15.17 8.48
C THR A 90 5.18 -15.62 7.18
N ALA A 91 3.96 -15.16 6.90
CA ALA A 91 3.25 -15.42 5.65
C ALA A 91 2.44 -14.19 5.23
N VAL A 92 2.40 -13.90 3.94
CA VAL A 92 1.61 -12.81 3.35
C VAL A 92 0.88 -13.35 2.13
N PHE A 93 -0.43 -13.13 2.09
CA PHE A 93 -1.32 -13.53 1.02
C PHE A 93 -1.98 -12.28 0.45
N HIS A 94 -2.03 -12.18 -0.86
CA HIS A 94 -2.63 -11.04 -1.54
C HIS A 94 -3.67 -11.51 -2.54
N ARG A 95 -4.65 -10.65 -2.79
CA ARG A 95 -5.68 -10.91 -3.79
C ARG A 95 -5.05 -10.86 -5.18
N HIS A 96 -5.04 -11.99 -5.87
CA HIS A 96 -4.66 -12.08 -7.28
C HIS A 96 -5.88 -11.99 -8.19
N ALA A 97 -5.66 -11.65 -9.47
CA ALA A 97 -6.70 -11.73 -10.48
C ALA A 97 -7.21 -13.18 -10.59
N GLY A 98 -8.49 -13.39 -10.27
CA GLY A 98 -9.13 -14.72 -10.29
C GLY A 98 -9.04 -15.54 -9.00
N GLN A 99 -8.46 -14.99 -7.93
CA GLN A 99 -8.45 -15.62 -6.61
C GLN A 99 -9.10 -14.68 -5.57
N GLU A 100 -9.93 -15.24 -4.72
CA GLU A 100 -10.50 -14.53 -3.57
C GLU A 100 -9.47 -14.51 -2.44
N CYS A 101 -9.30 -13.35 -1.81
CA CYS A 101 -8.62 -13.22 -0.53
C CYS A 101 -9.73 -13.06 0.48
N ASP A 102 -9.96 -14.09 1.28
CA ASP A 102 -10.87 -14.05 2.42
C ASP A 102 -10.14 -14.53 3.69
N LEU A 103 -10.60 -14.06 4.85
CA LEU A 103 -10.26 -14.64 6.15
C LEU A 103 -11.53 -15.12 6.84
N ARG A 104 -11.53 -16.38 7.28
CA ARG A 104 -12.68 -16.97 8.00
C ARG A 104 -12.44 -16.95 9.49
N LEU A 105 -13.38 -16.36 10.22
CA LEU A 105 -13.37 -16.31 11.68
C LEU A 105 -14.12 -17.50 12.28
N VAL A 106 -13.84 -17.81 13.54
CA VAL A 106 -14.45 -18.94 14.27
C VAL A 106 -15.96 -18.83 14.45
N ASP A 107 -16.50 -17.62 14.40
CA ASP A 107 -17.94 -17.36 14.49
C ASP A 107 -18.68 -17.53 13.14
N GLY A 108 -17.94 -17.88 12.07
CA GLY A 108 -18.47 -18.04 10.72
C GLY A 108 -18.42 -16.77 9.87
N THR A 109 -17.94 -15.64 10.41
CA THR A 109 -17.73 -14.41 9.64
C THR A 109 -16.64 -14.61 8.60
N ILE A 110 -16.87 -14.10 7.39
CA ILE A 110 -15.90 -14.09 6.29
C ILE A 110 -15.56 -12.64 5.98
N ILE A 111 -14.27 -12.30 5.99
CA ILE A 111 -13.78 -10.95 5.71
C ILE A 111 -13.05 -10.95 4.38
N ASP A 112 -13.57 -10.20 3.42
CA ASP A 112 -12.92 -9.97 2.14
C ASP A 112 -11.70 -9.06 2.30
N CYS A 113 -10.57 -9.51 1.77
CA CYS A 113 -9.29 -8.83 1.89
C CYS A 113 -8.67 -8.45 0.54
N LEU A 114 -7.80 -7.44 0.59
CA LEU A 114 -6.80 -7.17 -0.44
C LEU A 114 -5.50 -7.89 -0.11
N VAL A 115 -5.13 -7.89 1.17
CA VAL A 115 -3.96 -8.60 1.69
C VAL A 115 -4.25 -9.07 3.10
N LYS A 116 -3.76 -10.25 3.45
CA LYS A 116 -3.70 -10.76 4.82
C LYS A 116 -2.29 -11.24 5.10
N ALA A 117 -1.80 -10.97 6.30
CA ALA A 117 -0.52 -11.44 6.77
C ALA A 117 -0.68 -12.13 8.11
N ARG A 118 0.14 -13.15 8.34
CA ARG A 118 0.23 -13.87 9.60
C ARG A 118 1.57 -13.57 10.26
N ASP A 119 1.55 -13.31 11.57
CA ASP A 119 2.75 -13.10 12.38
C ASP A 119 3.28 -14.39 13.02
N GLU A 120 4.47 -14.33 13.63
CA GLU A 120 5.11 -15.46 14.33
C GLU A 120 4.28 -16.04 15.48
N LYS A 121 3.37 -15.26 16.08
CA LYS A 121 2.47 -15.71 17.15
C LYS A 121 1.19 -16.33 16.59
N GLY A 122 1.04 -16.35 15.27
CA GLY A 122 -0.16 -16.82 14.59
C GLY A 122 -1.30 -15.81 14.55
N GLY A 123 -1.05 -14.55 14.96
CA GLY A 123 -1.99 -13.46 14.76
C GLY A 123 -2.09 -13.10 13.28
N TRP A 124 -3.28 -12.65 12.87
CA TRP A 124 -3.57 -12.23 11.52
C TRP A 124 -3.76 -10.73 11.47
N THR A 125 -3.20 -10.08 10.46
CA THR A 125 -3.45 -8.69 10.11
C THR A 125 -3.99 -8.66 8.69
N ILE A 126 -5.10 -7.98 8.47
CA ILE A 126 -5.81 -7.93 7.20
C ILE A 126 -5.99 -6.48 6.78
N MET A 127 -5.83 -6.20 5.49
CA MET A 127 -6.37 -4.99 4.87
C MET A 127 -7.59 -5.37 4.02
N THR A 128 -8.76 -4.82 4.33
CA THR A 128 -10.03 -5.10 3.66
C THR A 128 -10.12 -4.40 2.30
N VAL A 129 -11.11 -4.79 1.50
CA VAL A 129 -11.45 -4.13 0.22
C VAL A 129 -11.99 -2.70 0.38
N ASP A 130 -12.32 -2.29 1.60
CA ASP A 130 -12.81 -0.95 1.92
C ASP A 130 -11.71 -0.03 2.49
N GLY A 131 -10.48 -0.53 2.60
CA GLY A 131 -9.35 0.24 3.15
C GLY A 131 -9.34 0.28 4.67
N GLU A 132 -9.77 -0.80 5.33
CA GLU A 132 -9.62 -0.95 6.78
C GLU A 132 -8.53 -1.96 7.10
N VAL A 133 -7.70 -1.67 8.11
CA VAL A 133 -6.77 -2.65 8.69
C VAL A 133 -7.34 -3.21 9.98
N VAL A 134 -7.53 -4.52 10.03
CA VAL A 134 -8.08 -5.26 11.16
C VAL A 134 -7.10 -6.34 11.60
N GLN A 135 -7.06 -6.63 12.90
CA GLN A 135 -6.19 -7.64 13.47
C GLN A 135 -7.00 -8.68 14.24
N PHE A 136 -6.61 -9.94 14.10
CA PHE A 136 -7.22 -11.07 14.79
C PHE A 136 -6.15 -11.92 15.44
N THR A 137 -6.47 -12.52 16.58
CA THR A 137 -5.63 -13.52 17.24
C THR A 137 -5.83 -14.89 16.61
N CYS A 138 -4.92 -15.83 16.89
CA CYS A 138 -4.97 -17.16 16.30
C CYS A 138 -6.24 -17.96 16.68
N ASP A 139 -6.81 -17.71 17.86
CA ASP A 139 -8.05 -18.32 18.35
C ASP A 139 -9.32 -17.74 17.74
N GLN A 140 -9.22 -16.58 17.08
CA GLN A 140 -10.35 -15.94 16.39
C GLN A 140 -10.51 -16.41 14.94
N VAL A 141 -9.52 -17.12 14.38
CA VAL A 141 -9.43 -17.43 12.95
C VAL A 141 -9.43 -18.93 12.72
N LEU A 142 -10.20 -19.41 11.73
CA LEU A 142 -10.30 -20.82 11.39
C LEU A 142 -9.11 -21.34 10.55
N GLU A 143 -8.35 -20.44 9.93
CA GLU A 143 -7.18 -20.80 9.12
C GLU A 143 -6.02 -21.32 9.98
N GLN A 144 -5.78 -22.62 9.87
CA GLN A 144 -4.59 -23.27 10.42
C GLN A 144 -3.38 -23.06 9.49
N PRO A 145 -2.14 -23.07 10.03
CA PRO A 145 -0.97 -23.03 9.17
C PRO A 145 -1.05 -24.16 8.15
N ALA A 146 -0.89 -23.83 6.87
CA ALA A 146 -0.58 -24.85 5.88
C ALA A 146 0.66 -25.59 6.40
N SER A 147 0.51 -26.86 6.75
CA SER A 147 1.65 -27.76 6.88
C SER A 147 2.44 -27.65 5.58
N ASP A 148 3.74 -27.34 5.67
CA ASP A 148 4.68 -27.23 4.55
C ASP A 148 4.34 -28.20 3.40
N ASP A 149 3.63 -27.71 2.39
CA ASP A 149 3.53 -28.39 1.10
C ASP A 149 4.56 -27.72 0.18
N PRO A 150 5.69 -28.38 -0.13
CA PRO A 150 6.77 -27.80 -0.94
C PRO A 150 6.42 -27.65 -2.44
N GLY A 151 5.13 -27.54 -2.78
CA GLY A 151 4.60 -27.58 -4.14
C GLY A 151 4.39 -26.24 -4.84
N HIS A 152 4.62 -25.10 -4.20
CA HIS A 152 4.46 -23.77 -4.84
C HIS A 152 5.75 -22.95 -4.82
N LEU A 153 6.85 -23.57 -5.27
CA LEU A 153 7.99 -22.81 -5.78
C LEU A 153 7.72 -22.42 -7.23
N LEU A 154 7.45 -21.12 -7.39
CA LEU A 154 7.77 -20.26 -8.53
C LEU A 154 8.43 -20.99 -9.72
N ARG A 155 7.67 -21.20 -10.79
CA ARG A 155 8.27 -21.31 -12.14
C ARG A 155 8.28 -19.91 -12.74
N TYR A 156 9.50 -19.37 -12.83
CA TYR A 156 9.87 -18.23 -13.67
C TYR A 156 9.56 -18.52 -15.14
#